data_AF-A0A914P6C4-F1
#
_entry.id   AF-A0A914P6C4-F1
#
_cell.length_a   1.000
_cell.length_b   1.000
_cell.length_c   1.000
_cell.angle_alpha   90.00
_cell.angle_beta   90.00
_cell.angle_gamma   90.00
#
_symmetry.space_group_name_H-M   'P 1'
#
loop_
_entity.id
_entity.type
_entity.pdbx_description
1 polymer ?
#
loop_
_entity_poly.entity_id
_entity_poly.type
_entity_poly.pdbx_seq_one_letter_code
_entity_poly.pdbx_strand_id
1 'polypeptide(L)'
;MSGVQEHSKRRVCYYYDSSIGNYYYGQGHVMKPNRIKMAHHLILNYGLYRHMEIYRPFPAQYEDLIKFHTEDYITFLKQAVPDNLKTLNKQMVKFYVGEDCPVFDGLYEFCQLSSGGSLAAAT
;
A
#
# COMPACT_ATOMS: atom_id res chain seq x y z
N MET A 1 -14.79 -33.45 14.52
CA MET A 1 -14.16 -33.13 13.22
C MET A 1 -12.67 -33.00 13.46
N SER A 2 -11.90 -34.05 13.16
CA SER A 2 -10.43 -34.02 13.26
C SER A 2 -9.88 -33.23 12.09
N GLY A 3 -9.48 -31.98 12.34
CA GLY A 3 -8.78 -31.17 11.34
C GLY A 3 -7.46 -31.85 10.98
N VAL A 4 -7.16 -31.94 9.68
CA VAL A 4 -5.88 -32.42 9.17
C VAL A 4 -4.77 -31.60 9.83
N GLN A 5 -3.88 -32.27 10.57
CA GLN A 5 -2.72 -31.63 11.19
C GLN A 5 -1.68 -31.35 10.10
N GLU A 6 -1.11 -30.15 10.11
CA GLU A 6 -0.06 -29.80 9.16
C GLU A 6 1.21 -30.60 9.40
N HIS A 7 1.79 -31.11 8.31
CA HIS A 7 2.93 -32.00 8.36
C HIS A 7 4.24 -31.30 8.79
N SER A 8 4.30 -29.96 8.73
CA SER A 8 5.43 -29.14 9.16
C SER A 8 5.01 -27.70 9.50
N LYS A 9 5.88 -26.95 10.19
CA LYS A 9 5.63 -25.54 10.53
C LYS A 9 5.61 -24.68 9.25
N ARG A 10 4.55 -23.90 9.05
CA ARG A 10 4.47 -22.94 7.93
C ARG A 10 5.62 -21.94 7.97
N ARG A 11 6.22 -21.71 6.81
CA ARG A 11 7.12 -20.57 6.58
C ARG A 11 6.27 -19.32 6.36
N VAL A 12 6.65 -18.23 7.01
CA VAL A 12 5.94 -16.95 6.94
C VAL A 12 6.90 -15.88 6.44
N CYS A 13 6.51 -15.18 5.39
CA CYS A 13 7.18 -13.98 4.89
C CYS A 13 6.34 -12.75 5.28
N TYR A 14 7.00 -11.71 5.76
CA TYR A 14 6.38 -10.46 6.21
C TYR A 14 7.00 -9.28 5.47
N TYR A 15 6.18 -8.52 4.76
CA TYR A 15 6.61 -7.38 3.95
C TYR A 15 6.32 -6.07 4.65
N TYR A 16 7.34 -5.21 4.78
CA TYR A 16 7.22 -3.91 5.42
C TYR A 16 8.22 -2.89 4.88
N ASP A 17 7.73 -1.69 4.57
CA ASP A 17 8.56 -0.50 4.36
C ASP A 17 8.30 0.52 5.47
N SER A 18 9.37 1.03 6.07
CA SER A 18 9.32 2.03 7.14
C SER A 18 8.61 3.35 6.77
N SER A 19 8.57 3.72 5.48
CA SER A 19 7.94 4.95 5.02
C SER A 19 6.41 4.86 4.98
N ILE A 20 5.82 3.65 4.92
CA ILE A 20 4.38 3.45 4.71
C ILE A 20 3.51 4.11 5.78
N GLY A 21 4.05 4.27 6.99
CA GLY A 21 3.34 4.91 8.10
C GLY A 21 3.31 6.44 8.03
N ASN A 22 4.11 7.06 7.17
CA ASN A 22 4.30 8.51 7.11
C ASN A 22 3.34 9.19 6.12
N TYR A 23 2.67 8.43 5.25
CA TYR A 23 1.67 8.99 4.33
C TYR A 23 0.43 9.45 5.09
N TYR A 24 -0.11 10.60 4.68
CA TYR A 24 -1.18 11.29 5.39
C TYR A 24 -2.32 11.63 4.44
N TYR A 25 -3.47 10.98 4.64
CA TYR A 25 -4.67 11.16 3.81
C TYR A 25 -5.35 12.53 3.98
N GLY A 26 -4.94 13.35 4.94
CA GLY A 26 -5.57 14.64 5.22
C GLY A 26 -6.26 14.71 6.58
N GLN A 27 -6.62 15.94 6.94
CA GLN A 27 -7.30 16.26 8.19
C GLN A 27 -8.71 15.65 8.20
N GLY A 28 -9.12 15.07 9.33
CA GLY A 28 -10.44 14.44 9.47
C GLY A 28 -10.58 13.07 8.82
N HIS A 29 -9.72 12.69 7.85
CA HIS A 29 -9.86 11.42 7.14
C HIS A 29 -9.59 10.21 8.03
N VAL A 30 -10.42 9.17 7.96
CA VAL A 30 -10.36 8.01 8.89
C VAL A 30 -9.25 7.01 8.58
N MET A 31 -8.81 6.90 7.32
CA MET A 31 -7.66 6.06 6.97
C MET A 31 -6.36 6.69 7.47
N LYS A 32 -5.68 6.01 8.38
CA LYS A 32 -4.38 6.41 8.95
C LYS A 32 -3.32 5.34 8.64
N PRO A 33 -2.48 5.50 7.60
CA PRO A 33 -1.40 4.55 7.28
C PRO A 33 -0.45 4.25 8.44
N ASN A 34 -0.30 5.18 9.39
CA ASN A 34 0.43 4.98 10.64
C ASN A 34 0.05 3.71 11.42
N ARG A 35 -1.18 3.20 11.26
CA ARG A 35 -1.60 1.92 11.86
C ARG A 35 -0.71 0.74 11.47
N ILE A 36 -0.15 0.76 10.25
CA ILE A 36 0.76 -0.28 9.74
C ILE A 36 2.10 -0.23 10.51
N LYS A 37 2.62 0.98 10.75
CA LYS A 37 3.82 1.20 11.56
C LYS A 37 3.60 0.75 13.01
N MET A 38 2.45 1.07 13.60
CA MET A 38 2.09 0.60 14.95
C MET A 38 2.07 -0.94 15.04
N ALA A 39 1.44 -1.61 14.08
CA ALA A 39 1.42 -3.07 14.01
C ALA A 39 2.85 -3.65 13.89
N HIS A 40 3.69 -3.06 13.04
CA HIS A 40 5.10 -3.45 12.91
C HIS A 40 5.86 -3.35 14.24
N HIS A 41 5.68 -2.26 14.99
CA HIS A 41 6.30 -2.09 16.30
C HIS A 41 5.84 -3.16 17.31
N LEU A 42 4.56 -3.54 17.32
CA LEU A 42 4.07 -4.62 18.18
C LEU A 42 4.72 -5.95 17.80
N ILE A 43 4.78 -6.27 16.50
CA ILE A 43 5.44 -7.48 15.98
C ILE A 43 6.90 -7.57 16.45
N LEU A 44 7.65 -6.47 16.39
CA LEU A 44 9.03 -6.42 16.86
C LEU A 44 9.13 -6.65 18.38
N ASN A 45 8.31 -5.94 19.17
CA ASN A 45 8.36 -6.01 20.63
C ASN A 45 7.90 -7.37 21.19
N TYR A 46 6.96 -8.04 20.52
CA TYR A 46 6.57 -9.41 20.85
C TYR A 46 7.59 -10.47 20.39
N GLY A 47 8.66 -10.08 19.70
CA GLY A 47 9.68 -11.00 19.21
C GLY A 47 9.25 -11.86 18.02
N LEU A 48 8.11 -11.56 17.40
CA LEU A 48 7.54 -12.37 16.31
C LEU A 48 8.43 -12.37 15.06
N TYR A 49 9.23 -11.33 14.86
CA TYR A 49 10.21 -11.26 13.78
C TYR A 49 11.21 -12.43 13.79
N ARG A 50 11.43 -13.09 14.93
CA ARG A 50 12.31 -14.26 15.04
C ARG A 50 11.70 -15.53 14.44
N HIS A 51 10.43 -15.47 14.05
CA HIS A 51 9.66 -16.62 13.56
C HIS A 51 9.20 -16.46 12.11
N MET A 52 9.63 -15.39 11.43
CA MET A 52 9.26 -15.09 10.05
C MET A 52 10.40 -14.38 9.33
N GLU A 53 10.39 -14.46 8.01
CA GLU A 53 11.34 -13.75 7.16
C GLU A 53 10.80 -12.35 6.85
N ILE A 54 11.55 -11.31 7.18
CA ILE A 54 11.14 -9.92 6.94
C ILE A 54 11.78 -9.40 5.68
N TYR A 55 10.95 -8.90 4.77
CA TYR A 55 11.36 -8.33 3.50
C TYR A 55 10.91 -6.88 3.40
N ARG A 56 11.74 -6.07 2.74
CA ARG A 56 11.33 -4.75 2.27
C ARG A 56 10.77 -4.90 0.85
N PRO A 57 9.52 -4.50 0.58
CA PRO A 57 8.96 -4.61 -0.75
C PRO A 57 9.63 -3.62 -1.72
N PHE A 58 9.78 -4.02 -2.98
CA PHE A 58 10.08 -3.09 -4.05
C PHE A 58 8.80 -2.34 -4.45
N PRO A 59 8.85 -1.02 -4.73
CA PRO A 59 7.71 -0.30 -5.26
C PRO A 59 7.23 -0.95 -6.57
N ALA A 60 5.93 -1.20 -6.70
CA ALA A 60 5.34 -1.70 -7.94
C ALA A 60 5.64 -0.75 -9.10
N GLN A 61 6.09 -1.30 -10.23
CA GLN A 61 6.36 -0.49 -11.41
C GLN A 61 5.07 -0.11 -12.12
N TYR A 62 5.14 0.87 -13.02
CA TYR A 62 3.99 1.28 -13.82
C TYR A 62 3.40 0.09 -14.59
N GLU A 63 4.28 -0.73 -15.18
CA GLU A 63 3.98 -1.93 -15.93
C GLU A 63 3.28 -2.99 -15.08
N ASP A 64 3.54 -3.03 -13.77
CA ASP A 64 2.86 -3.95 -12.87
C ASP A 64 1.43 -3.51 -12.60
N LEU A 65 1.21 -2.21 -12.40
CA LEU A 65 -0.10 -1.66 -12.06
C LEU A 65 -1.08 -1.73 -13.25
N ILE A 66 -0.58 -1.55 -14.48
CA ILE A 66 -1.40 -1.61 -15.70
C ILE A 66 -1.74 -3.03 -16.16
N LYS A 67 -1.21 -4.08 -15.51
CA LYS A 67 -1.66 -5.46 -15.76
C LYS A 67 -3.14 -5.66 -15.44
N PHE A 68 -3.70 -4.80 -14.59
CA PHE A 68 -5.12 -4.80 -14.23
C PHE A 68 -5.79 -3.45 -14.47
N HIS A 69 -5.15 -2.35 -14.04
CA HIS A 69 -5.73 -1.02 -14.17
C HIS A 69 -5.53 -0.44 -15.57
N THR A 70 -6.40 0.48 -15.97
CA THR A 70 -6.22 1.21 -17.23
C THR A 70 -5.04 2.16 -17.15
N GLU A 71 -4.32 2.32 -18.27
CA GLU A 71 -3.16 3.20 -18.36
C GLU A 71 -3.50 4.66 -18.03
N ASP A 72 -4.67 5.13 -18.44
CA ASP A 72 -5.13 6.50 -18.19
C ASP A 72 -5.35 6.79 -16.70
N TYR A 73 -5.81 5.79 -15.93
CA TYR A 73 -5.97 5.89 -14.48
C TYR A 73 -4.63 5.91 -13.76
N ILE A 74 -3.72 4.99 -14.09
CA ILE A 74 -2.39 4.95 -13.46
C ILE A 74 -1.58 6.20 -13.81
N THR A 75 -1.70 6.69 -15.05
CA THR A 75 -1.09 7.97 -15.47
C THR A 75 -1.64 9.14 -14.67
N PHE A 76 -2.96 9.19 -14.44
CA PHE A 76 -3.56 10.19 -13.56
C PHE A 76 -3.01 10.11 -12.14
N LEU A 77 -2.97 8.93 -11.52
CA LEU A 77 -2.44 8.77 -10.16
C LEU A 77 -0.97 9.21 -10.05
N LYS A 78 -0.17 8.92 -11.08
CA LYS A 78 1.24 9.32 -11.15
C LYS A 78 1.43 10.85 -11.27
N GLN A 79 0.47 11.56 -11.84
CA GLN A 79 0.54 13.01 -12.06
C GLN A 79 -0.20 13.83 -10.99
N ALA A 80 -1.16 13.23 -10.30
CA ALA A 80 -2.01 13.92 -9.35
C ALA A 80 -1.21 14.34 -8.11
N VAL A 81 -1.13 15.65 -7.88
CA VAL A 81 -0.56 16.27 -6.68
C VAL A 81 -1.51 17.35 -6.16
N PRO A 82 -1.48 17.69 -4.86
CA PRO A 82 -2.39 18.70 -4.31
C PRO A 82 -2.38 20.04 -5.07
N ASP A 83 -1.22 20.42 -5.64
CA ASP A 83 -1.04 21.69 -6.36
C ASP A 83 -1.76 21.76 -7.71
N ASN A 84 -2.03 20.63 -8.38
CA ASN A 84 -2.57 20.61 -9.74
C ASN A 84 -4.04 20.17 -9.83
N LEU A 85 -4.72 19.96 -8.71
CA LEU A 85 -6.10 19.43 -8.66
C LEU A 85 -7.11 20.26 -9.45
N LYS A 86 -6.96 21.59 -9.47
CA LYS A 86 -7.85 22.47 -10.25
C LYS A 86 -7.82 22.15 -11.74
N THR A 87 -6.66 21.77 -12.26
CA THR A 87 -6.46 21.40 -13.66
C THR A 87 -6.99 19.99 -13.95
N LEU A 88 -6.95 19.10 -12.96
CA LEU A 88 -7.35 17.70 -13.08
C LEU A 88 -8.83 17.41 -12.73
N ASN A 89 -9.65 18.43 -12.48
CA ASN A 89 -11.05 18.29 -12.06
C ASN A 89 -11.86 17.26 -12.90
N LYS A 90 -11.71 17.27 -14.23
CA LYS A 90 -12.41 16.31 -15.11
C LYS A 90 -11.97 14.86 -14.85
N GLN A 91 -10.68 14.63 -14.62
CA GLN A 91 -10.12 13.30 -14.33
C GLN A 91 -10.47 12.87 -12.90
N MET A 92 -10.47 13.78 -11.94
CA MET A 92 -10.91 13.53 -10.56
C MET A 92 -12.35 13.00 -10.52
N VAL A 93 -13.28 13.63 -11.25
CA VAL A 93 -14.66 13.15 -11.38
C VAL A 93 -14.70 11.80 -12.10
N LYS A 94 -13.95 11.63 -13.19
CA LYS A 94 -13.91 10.37 -13.97
C LYS A 94 -13.42 9.19 -13.13
N PHE A 95 -12.42 9.39 -12.29
CA PHE A 95 -11.75 8.34 -11.52
C PHE A 95 -12.20 8.26 -10.06
N TYR A 96 -13.21 9.04 -9.66
CA TYR A 96 -13.75 9.06 -8.29
C TYR A 96 -12.70 9.37 -7.21
N VAL A 97 -11.86 10.37 -7.48
CA VAL A 97 -10.79 10.83 -6.60
C VAL A 97 -11.10 12.25 -6.16
N GLY A 98 -11.09 12.51 -4.85
CA GLY A 98 -11.56 13.77 -4.27
C GLY A 98 -11.98 13.64 -2.80
N GLU A 99 -13.27 13.51 -2.53
CA GLU A 99 -13.83 13.59 -1.16
C GLU A 99 -13.39 12.40 -0.27
N ASP A 100 -13.88 11.20 -0.57
CA ASP A 100 -13.57 9.99 0.21
C ASP A 100 -12.19 9.40 -0.13
N CYS A 101 -11.69 9.69 -1.34
CA CYS A 101 -10.41 9.24 -1.85
C CYS A 101 -9.53 10.47 -2.17
N PRO A 102 -8.99 11.16 -1.15
CA PRO A 102 -8.28 12.41 -1.35
C PRO A 102 -6.95 12.22 -2.07
N VAL A 103 -6.56 13.23 -2.84
CA VAL A 103 -5.18 13.36 -3.31
C VAL A 103 -4.35 13.97 -2.18
N PHE A 104 -3.23 13.32 -1.89
CA PHE A 104 -2.27 13.75 -0.88
C PHE A 104 -0.83 13.59 -1.39
N ASP A 105 0.11 14.22 -0.70
CA ASP A 105 1.52 14.15 -1.03
C ASP A 105 2.03 12.71 -0.94
N GLY A 106 2.56 12.20 -2.06
CA GLY A 106 3.05 10.84 -2.14
C GLY A 106 1.98 9.77 -2.41
N LEU A 107 0.80 10.14 -2.93
CA LEU A 107 -0.29 9.21 -3.25
C LEU A 107 0.19 8.04 -4.12
N TYR A 108 0.90 8.34 -5.21
CA TYR A 108 1.36 7.31 -6.13
C TYR A 108 2.35 6.35 -5.47
N GLU A 109 3.31 6.90 -4.72
CA GLU A 109 4.32 6.13 -3.99
C GLU A 109 3.67 5.23 -2.92
N PHE A 110 2.63 5.72 -2.23
CA PHE A 110 1.83 4.92 -1.31
C PHE A 110 1.19 3.71 -2.02
N CYS A 111 0.57 3.95 -3.18
CA CYS A 111 0.01 2.88 -4.01
C CYS A 111 1.09 1.88 -4.46
N GLN A 112 2.26 2.37 -4.91
CA GLN A 112 3.36 1.51 -5.34
C GLN A 112 3.88 0.61 -4.23
N LEU A 113 4.04 1.13 -3.01
CA LEU A 113 4.51 0.35 -1.86
C LEU A 113 3.47 -0.70 -1.44
N SER A 114 2.20 -0.31 -1.37
CA SER A 114 1.11 -1.22 -1.01
C SER A 114 1.00 -2.37 -2.00
N SER A 115 0.97 -2.07 -3.31
CA SER A 115 0.86 -3.09 -4.36
C SER A 115 2.15 -3.91 -4.47
N GLY A 116 3.31 -3.28 -4.32
CA GLY A 116 4.62 -3.93 -4.40
C GLY A 116 4.80 -5.03 -3.35
N GLY A 117 4.30 -4.80 -2.13
CA GLY A 117 4.27 -5.83 -1.09
C GLY A 117 3.41 -7.03 -1.45
N SER A 118 2.23 -6.81 -2.03
CA SER A 118 1.35 -7.91 -2.48
C SER A 118 1.93 -8.68 -3.66
N LEU A 119 2.54 -7.99 -4.62
CA LEU A 119 3.18 -8.62 -5.78
C LEU A 119 4.37 -9.48 -5.36
N ALA A 120 5.25 -8.95 -4.50
CA ALA A 120 6.40 -9.68 -4.00
C ALA A 120 6.00 -10.91 -3.14
N ALA A 121 4.86 -10.85 -2.46
CA ALA A 121 4.34 -11.99 -1.70
C ALA A 121 3.73 -13.09 -2.57
N ALA A 122 3.30 -12.76 -3.80
CA ALA A 122 2.67 -13.70 -4.72
C ALA A 122 3.68 -14.46 -5.58
N THR A 123 4.87 -13.90 -5.77
CA THR A 123 6.01 -14.50 -6.50
C THR A 123 6.84 -15.39 -5.60
#